data_AF-A0A3D8Q5B4-F1
#
_entry.id   AF-A0A3D8Q5B4-F1
#
_cell.length_a   1.000
_cell.length_b   1.000
_cell.length_c   1.000
_cell.angle_alpha   90.00
_cell.angle_beta   90.00
_cell.angle_gamma   90.00
#
_symmetry.space_group_name_H-M   'P 1'
#
loop_
_entity.id
_entity.type
_entity.pdbx_description
1 polymer ?
#
loop_
_entity_poly.entity_id
_entity_poly.type
_entity_poly.pdbx_seq_one_letter_code
_entity_poly.pdbx_strand_id
1 'polypeptide(L)'
;MTRIDRYGLSKSSKAETPITAITDWSQEKDLVIEMFLKQATDIPITVNVLKAAAGNKSSGERIIGFLLEKAGGAGQITEEVVEAAAGNERSGEVLVRFLLEKGAPVQITEEVLKAAAGNEQCGAAVVQVLLEKGGAAIQITEEVLKTAAGNQSQGEAIIQLLLEQGGTTVRITEEVIKAAAGNLRSGFRILQSLSKRGVAIQITEEVIKIAAGNQSSGERIIRVLLEKNGAAIHITERVLKAAADNQRRGYQMTELLFQKREAAFHITEEVVKAAAGNERSGDKVLQFLLEKGGAAIQITEEVLKTAAGNQSKGEAIIQLLLEQEGAAVQITEEVLKAAAGNWWVGAAVIRLLLEKRGAAIQITEEVVKVAAGNGWNGERIIRYLLEKGGGAIPVTEEIIKAAAGNGWGGEVILKLLLEKGGAGLRITEGVIKAAAGNEQSGEAVIRVLLEREGAA
;
A
#
# COMPACT_ATOMS: atom_id res chain seq x y z
N MET A 1 -16.08 2.43 -81.54
CA MET A 1 -17.50 2.78 -81.28
C MET A 1 -17.65 3.01 -79.77
N THR A 2 -18.24 4.06 -79.17
CA THR A 2 -18.81 5.36 -79.61
C THR A 2 -19.15 6.11 -78.28
N ARG A 3 -18.86 7.39 -77.96
CA ARG A 3 -18.22 8.59 -78.56
C ARG A 3 -17.73 9.52 -77.40
N ILE A 4 -16.98 10.59 -77.69
CA ILE A 4 -16.72 11.72 -76.77
C ILE A 4 -17.86 12.75 -76.87
N ASP A 5 -18.23 13.40 -75.75
CA ASP A 5 -18.52 14.84 -75.59
C ASP A 5 -19.19 15.06 -74.20
N ARG A 6 -19.20 16.22 -73.54
CA ARG A 6 -18.40 17.47 -73.42
C ARG A 6 -19.28 18.40 -72.52
N TYR A 7 -18.69 19.35 -71.79
CA TYR A 7 -19.37 20.30 -70.86
C TYR A 7 -19.98 19.67 -69.59
N GLY A 8 -19.93 20.27 -68.39
CA GLY A 8 -19.23 21.49 -67.96
C GLY A 8 -20.03 22.29 -66.91
N LEU A 9 -19.46 22.48 -65.70
CA LEU A 9 -20.00 23.27 -64.56
C LEU A 9 -21.17 22.56 -63.79
N SER A 10 -21.37 22.73 -62.47
CA SER A 10 -20.76 23.65 -61.48
C SER A 10 -20.60 23.04 -60.06
N LYS A 11 -19.86 23.76 -59.20
CA LYS A 11 -19.37 23.38 -57.85
C LYS A 11 -20.44 23.43 -56.73
N SER A 12 -20.26 22.63 -55.67
CA SER A 12 -19.94 23.10 -54.29
C SER A 12 -19.99 21.91 -53.29
N SER A 13 -18.83 21.45 -52.81
CA SER A 13 -18.20 21.81 -51.52
C SER A 13 -18.87 21.22 -50.26
N LYS A 14 -18.38 20.05 -49.84
CA LYS A 14 -18.05 19.69 -48.44
C LYS A 14 -17.35 18.33 -48.45
N ALA A 15 -16.10 18.29 -48.01
CA ALA A 15 -15.38 17.06 -47.70
C ALA A 15 -14.63 17.32 -46.40
N GLU A 16 -15.13 16.73 -45.32
CA GLU A 16 -14.54 16.80 -44.00
C GLU A 16 -13.35 15.82 -43.95
N THR A 17 -12.16 16.30 -43.58
CA THR A 17 -11.00 15.45 -43.33
C THR A 17 -11.01 15.01 -41.85
N PRO A 18 -10.94 13.72 -41.52
CA PRO A 18 -11.09 13.28 -40.13
C PRO A 18 -9.91 13.67 -39.23
N ILE A 19 -10.22 14.22 -38.05
CA ILE A 19 -9.26 14.55 -37.00
C ILE A 19 -8.85 13.25 -36.27
N THR A 20 -7.73 12.64 -36.67
CA THR A 20 -7.15 11.45 -36.00
C THR A 20 -5.62 11.53 -35.88
N ALA A 21 -5.09 12.70 -35.49
CA ALA A 21 -3.64 12.90 -35.29
C ALA A 21 -3.28 14.04 -34.31
N ILE A 22 -3.92 14.14 -33.14
CA ILE A 22 -3.51 15.07 -32.07
C ILE A 22 -3.49 14.34 -30.72
N THR A 23 -2.38 13.66 -30.43
CA THR A 23 -2.12 13.02 -29.13
C THR A 23 -1.01 13.71 -28.32
N ASP A 24 -0.34 14.73 -28.88
CA ASP A 24 0.66 15.53 -28.17
C ASP A 24 0.22 16.99 -27.96
N TRP A 25 -0.72 17.17 -27.04
CA TRP A 25 -1.19 18.46 -26.56
C TRP A 25 -0.12 19.28 -25.81
N SER A 26 1.12 18.77 -25.62
CA SER A 26 2.19 19.53 -24.97
C SER A 26 2.85 20.50 -25.96
N GLN A 27 3.23 20.03 -27.15
CA GLN A 27 3.87 20.84 -28.17
C GLN A 27 2.96 21.96 -28.69
N GLU A 28 1.66 21.68 -28.86
CA GLU A 28 0.69 22.70 -29.28
C GLU A 28 0.50 23.80 -28.22
N LYS A 29 0.50 23.44 -26.92
CA LYS A 29 0.46 24.45 -25.84
C LYS A 29 1.71 25.32 -25.82
N ASP A 30 2.89 24.71 -26.04
CA ASP A 30 4.15 25.45 -26.10
C ASP A 30 4.15 26.45 -27.26
N LEU A 31 3.74 26.01 -28.45
CA LEU A 31 3.60 26.86 -29.63
C LEU A 31 2.61 28.01 -29.41
N VAL A 32 1.46 27.75 -28.79
CA VAL A 32 0.46 28.79 -28.47
C VAL A 32 1.03 29.79 -27.46
N ILE A 33 1.71 29.35 -26.39
CA ILE A 33 2.34 30.24 -25.41
C ILE A 33 3.45 31.06 -26.06
N GLU A 34 4.33 30.44 -26.84
CA GLU A 34 5.37 31.16 -27.60
C GLU A 34 4.77 32.19 -28.57
N MET A 35 3.67 31.87 -29.26
CA MET A 35 3.00 32.81 -30.16
C MET A 35 2.40 34.01 -29.43
N PHE A 36 1.72 33.79 -28.29
CA PHE A 36 1.18 34.87 -27.46
C PHE A 36 2.30 35.76 -26.90
N LEU A 37 3.38 35.17 -26.38
CA LEU A 37 4.52 35.91 -25.82
C LEU A 37 5.41 36.57 -26.89
N LYS A 38 5.40 36.10 -28.15
CA LYS A 38 6.06 36.78 -29.28
C LYS A 38 5.32 38.04 -29.72
N GLN A 39 4.00 38.10 -29.55
CA GLN A 39 3.18 39.27 -29.95
C GLN A 39 3.01 40.32 -28.84
N ALA A 40 3.16 39.95 -27.57
CA ALA A 40 2.92 40.87 -26.45
C ALA A 40 4.23 41.49 -25.93
N THR A 41 4.45 42.77 -26.21
CA THR A 41 5.66 43.52 -25.81
C THR A 41 5.66 44.01 -24.36
N ASP A 42 4.49 44.14 -23.74
CA ASP A 42 4.30 44.82 -22.44
C ASP A 42 3.79 43.89 -21.32
N ILE A 43 3.93 42.57 -21.44
CA ILE A 43 3.57 41.66 -20.33
C ILE A 43 4.60 41.83 -19.20
N PRO A 44 4.19 42.19 -17.97
CA PRO A 44 5.09 42.22 -16.84
C PRO A 44 5.48 40.79 -16.48
N ILE A 45 6.70 40.41 -16.86
CA ILE A 45 7.32 39.18 -16.35
C ILE A 45 7.58 39.44 -14.86
N THR A 46 7.02 38.58 -14.01
CA THR A 46 7.12 38.68 -12.55
C THR A 46 7.75 37.42 -11.99
N VAL A 47 8.23 37.49 -10.74
CA VAL A 47 8.72 36.33 -9.98
C VAL A 47 7.72 35.16 -10.02
N ASN A 48 6.42 35.43 -9.88
CA ASN A 48 5.37 34.41 -9.95
C ASN A 48 5.26 33.74 -11.33
N VAL A 49 5.45 34.50 -12.42
CA VAL A 49 5.45 33.96 -13.79
C VAL A 49 6.69 33.10 -14.02
N LEU A 50 7.86 33.53 -13.55
CA LEU A 50 9.11 32.74 -13.61
C LEU A 50 9.02 31.47 -12.73
N LYS A 51 8.43 31.56 -11.54
CA LYS A 51 8.18 30.41 -10.63
C LYS A 51 7.24 29.38 -11.27
N ALA A 52 6.16 29.84 -11.89
CA ALA A 52 5.23 28.97 -12.63
C ALA A 52 5.89 28.33 -13.86
N ALA A 53 6.77 29.05 -14.57
CA ALA A 53 7.57 28.49 -15.66
C ALA A 53 8.57 27.44 -15.15
N ALA A 54 9.31 27.72 -14.08
CA ALA A 54 10.28 26.81 -13.47
C ALA A 54 9.63 25.50 -13.01
N GLY A 55 8.43 25.56 -12.40
CA GLY A 55 7.65 24.39 -11.99
C GLY A 55 6.98 23.61 -13.13
N ASN A 56 7.04 24.07 -14.38
CA ASN A 56 6.40 23.40 -15.51
C ASN A 56 7.20 22.15 -15.94
N LYS A 57 6.69 20.97 -15.56
CA LYS A 57 7.28 19.65 -15.83
C LYS A 57 7.33 19.24 -17.31
N SER A 58 6.67 19.94 -18.23
CA SER A 58 6.72 19.62 -19.67
C SER A 58 7.71 20.49 -20.43
N SER A 59 7.70 21.79 -20.14
CA SER A 59 8.22 22.81 -21.07
C SER A 59 8.90 23.98 -20.36
N GLY A 60 9.07 23.89 -19.04
CA GLY A 60 9.56 24.98 -18.20
C GLY A 60 10.89 25.57 -18.67
N GLU A 61 11.79 24.73 -19.19
CA GLU A 61 13.08 25.15 -19.75
C GLU A 61 12.93 26.15 -20.92
N ARG A 62 12.10 25.82 -21.92
CA ARG A 62 11.88 26.71 -23.08
C ARG A 62 11.15 27.98 -22.67
N ILE A 63 10.14 27.85 -21.82
CA ILE A 63 9.34 28.98 -21.33
C ILE A 63 10.21 29.94 -20.52
N ILE A 64 11.01 29.46 -19.56
CA ILE A 64 11.85 30.32 -18.72
C ILE A 64 13.00 30.95 -19.52
N GLY A 65 13.56 30.23 -20.50
CA GLY A 65 14.56 30.76 -21.43
C GLY A 65 14.02 31.96 -22.21
N PHE A 66 12.85 31.81 -22.84
CA PHE A 66 12.18 32.89 -23.57
C PHE A 66 11.82 34.08 -22.66
N LEU A 67 11.29 33.81 -21.47
CA LEU A 67 10.93 34.85 -20.50
C LEU A 67 12.17 35.65 -20.04
N LEU A 68 13.27 34.99 -19.72
CA LEU A 68 14.50 35.67 -19.28
C LEU A 68 15.21 36.42 -20.42
N GLU A 69 15.09 35.95 -21.67
CA GLU A 69 15.54 36.71 -22.85
C GLU A 69 14.73 38.01 -23.04
N LYS A 70 13.40 37.95 -22.83
CA LYS A 70 12.51 39.11 -22.91
C LYS A 70 12.63 40.08 -21.72
N ALA A 71 12.89 39.57 -20.51
CA ALA A 71 12.96 40.37 -19.28
C ALA A 71 14.23 41.24 -19.18
N GLY A 72 15.22 41.04 -20.05
CA GLY A 72 16.43 41.88 -20.10
C GLY A 72 17.49 41.60 -19.03
N GLY A 73 17.33 40.58 -18.18
CA GLY A 73 18.39 40.14 -17.28
C GLY A 73 17.96 39.47 -15.98
N ALA A 74 18.95 39.17 -15.14
CA ALA A 74 18.86 38.32 -13.94
C ALA A 74 18.03 38.88 -12.77
N GLY A 75 17.64 40.15 -12.80
CA GLY A 75 17.10 40.88 -11.64
C GLY A 75 15.76 40.36 -11.09
N GLN A 76 15.16 39.35 -11.71
CA GLN A 76 13.91 38.71 -11.29
C GLN A 76 14.09 37.23 -10.87
N ILE A 77 15.31 36.68 -10.95
CA ILE A 77 15.61 35.32 -10.50
C ILE A 77 15.74 35.35 -8.98
N THR A 78 14.68 34.95 -8.28
CA THR A 78 14.66 34.81 -6.82
C THR A 78 14.89 33.36 -6.39
N GLU A 79 15.15 33.16 -5.11
CA GLU A 79 15.18 31.86 -4.44
C GLU A 79 13.96 30.98 -4.82
N GLU A 80 12.75 31.52 -4.74
CA GLU A 80 11.51 30.80 -5.06
C GLU A 80 11.45 30.25 -6.50
N VAL A 81 12.12 30.92 -7.46
CA VAL A 81 12.21 30.45 -8.85
C VAL A 81 13.19 29.27 -8.95
N VAL A 82 14.30 29.33 -8.21
CA VAL A 82 15.30 28.25 -8.14
C VAL A 82 14.77 27.05 -7.35
N GLU A 83 14.00 27.26 -6.29
CA GLU A 83 13.27 26.24 -5.54
C GLU A 83 12.27 25.49 -6.45
N ALA A 84 11.45 26.22 -7.20
CA ALA A 84 10.50 25.63 -8.15
C ALA A 84 11.20 24.87 -9.29
N ALA A 85 12.37 25.34 -9.75
CA ALA A 85 13.21 24.61 -10.69
C ALA A 85 13.81 23.34 -10.06
N ALA A 86 14.27 23.40 -8.82
CA ALA A 86 14.84 22.26 -8.11
C ALA A 86 13.83 21.12 -7.89
N GLY A 87 12.58 21.48 -7.61
CA GLY A 87 11.44 20.54 -7.55
C GLY A 87 10.95 20.02 -8.91
N ASN A 88 11.49 20.49 -10.05
CA ASN A 88 11.06 20.04 -11.37
C ASN A 88 11.66 18.65 -11.71
N GLU A 89 10.84 17.61 -11.56
CA GLU A 89 11.21 16.21 -11.82
C GLU A 89 11.72 15.90 -13.24
N ARG A 90 11.40 16.71 -14.27
CA ARG A 90 11.82 16.41 -15.66
C ARG A 90 13.06 17.18 -16.09
N SER A 91 13.06 18.49 -15.87
CA SER A 91 14.09 19.41 -16.40
C SER A 91 14.85 20.15 -15.30
N GLY A 92 14.70 19.76 -14.03
CA GLY A 92 15.23 20.50 -12.88
C GLY A 92 16.73 20.75 -12.94
N GLU A 93 17.55 19.78 -13.39
CA GLU A 93 19.00 19.98 -13.52
C GLU A 93 19.32 21.10 -14.52
N VAL A 94 18.73 21.04 -15.72
CA VAL A 94 18.97 22.01 -16.80
C VAL A 94 18.45 23.39 -16.39
N LEU A 95 17.28 23.45 -15.78
CA LEU A 95 16.66 24.66 -15.25
C LEU A 95 17.53 25.33 -14.18
N VAL A 96 17.95 24.58 -13.15
CA VAL A 96 18.78 25.12 -12.07
C VAL A 96 20.14 25.55 -12.59
N ARG A 97 20.77 24.76 -13.47
CA ARG A 97 22.04 25.15 -14.12
C ARG A 97 21.90 26.46 -14.90
N PHE A 98 20.87 26.58 -15.74
CA PHE A 98 20.59 27.78 -16.52
C PHE A 98 20.33 29.02 -15.64
N LEU A 99 19.52 28.89 -14.59
CA LEU A 99 19.20 29.99 -13.67
C LEU A 99 20.44 30.49 -12.92
N LEU A 100 21.30 29.57 -12.45
CA LEU A 100 22.53 29.92 -11.73
C LEU A 100 23.59 30.52 -12.68
N GLU A 101 23.66 30.09 -13.94
CA GLU A 101 24.53 30.68 -14.96
C GLU A 101 24.08 32.07 -15.42
N LYS A 102 22.77 32.35 -15.37
CA LYS A 102 22.21 33.65 -15.77
C LYS A 102 22.32 34.75 -14.71
N GLY A 103 22.80 34.45 -13.51
CA GLY A 103 23.59 35.40 -12.73
C GLY A 103 22.81 36.37 -11.81
N ALA A 104 21.98 35.84 -10.92
CA ALA A 104 21.69 36.52 -9.65
C ALA A 104 22.52 35.87 -8.52
N PRO A 105 22.94 36.61 -7.47
CA PRO A 105 23.57 36.04 -6.28
C PRO A 105 22.51 35.33 -5.41
N VAL A 106 21.89 34.28 -5.95
CA VAL A 106 20.90 33.48 -5.24
C VAL A 106 21.63 32.69 -4.15
N GLN A 107 21.30 32.98 -2.89
CA GLN A 107 21.75 32.13 -1.79
C GLN A 107 21.06 30.77 -1.94
N ILE A 108 21.85 29.69 -1.95
CA ILE A 108 21.29 28.34 -1.93
C ILE A 108 20.84 28.07 -0.49
N THR A 109 19.55 28.25 -0.24
CA THR A 109 18.93 28.07 1.07
C THR A 109 18.58 26.61 1.34
N GLU A 110 18.17 26.36 2.59
CA GLU A 110 17.60 25.08 3.01
C GLU A 110 16.42 24.64 2.14
N GLU A 111 15.49 25.54 1.79
CA GLU A 111 14.29 25.20 1.02
C GLU A 111 14.63 24.79 -0.43
N VAL A 112 15.56 25.49 -1.10
CA VAL A 112 16.04 25.09 -2.43
C VAL A 112 16.68 23.70 -2.40
N LEU A 113 17.50 23.41 -1.39
CA LEU A 113 18.11 22.08 -1.22
C LEU A 113 17.11 21.00 -0.80
N LYS A 114 16.09 21.34 -0.01
CA LYS A 114 15.02 20.41 0.37
C LYS A 114 14.14 20.05 -0.83
N ALA A 115 13.81 21.02 -1.69
CA ALA A 115 13.12 20.80 -2.96
C ALA A 115 13.94 19.88 -3.89
N ALA A 116 15.26 20.10 -4.00
CA ALA A 116 16.17 19.24 -4.75
C ALA A 116 16.27 17.82 -4.14
N ALA A 117 16.38 17.72 -2.81
CA ALA A 117 16.47 16.46 -2.08
C ALA A 117 15.17 15.63 -2.17
N GLY A 118 14.02 16.29 -2.28
CA GLY A 118 12.71 15.65 -2.47
C GLY A 118 12.40 15.24 -3.90
N ASN A 119 13.21 15.65 -4.88
CA ASN A 119 13.00 15.34 -6.30
C ASN A 119 13.37 13.87 -6.60
N GLU A 120 12.34 13.02 -6.72
CA GLU A 120 12.46 11.57 -6.95
C GLU A 120 13.02 11.19 -8.33
N GLN A 121 13.18 12.12 -9.27
CA GLN A 121 13.59 11.80 -10.65
C GLN A 121 15.00 12.28 -10.96
N CYS A 122 15.28 13.58 -10.84
CA CYS A 122 16.59 14.18 -11.14
C CYS A 122 17.26 14.87 -9.94
N GLY A 123 16.71 14.70 -8.72
CA GLY A 123 17.17 15.39 -7.51
C GLY A 123 18.66 15.24 -7.20
N ALA A 124 19.28 14.09 -7.47
CA ALA A 124 20.72 13.91 -7.31
C ALA A 124 21.55 14.86 -8.19
N ALA A 125 21.17 15.03 -9.46
CA ALA A 125 21.86 15.93 -10.38
C ALA A 125 21.60 17.40 -10.02
N VAL A 126 20.38 17.74 -9.59
CA VAL A 126 20.05 19.08 -9.06
C VAL A 126 20.91 19.40 -7.83
N VAL A 127 20.96 18.51 -6.83
CA VAL A 127 21.78 18.69 -5.63
C VAL A 127 23.25 18.82 -5.99
N GLN A 128 23.78 18.05 -6.95
CA GLN A 128 25.14 18.20 -7.44
C GLN A 128 25.40 19.62 -8.00
N VAL A 129 24.54 20.13 -8.90
CA VAL A 129 24.68 21.48 -9.46
C VAL A 129 24.61 22.57 -8.38
N LEU A 130 23.70 22.42 -7.40
CA LEU A 130 23.58 23.34 -6.27
C LEU A 130 24.86 23.36 -5.42
N LEU A 131 25.43 22.19 -5.10
CA LEU A 131 26.66 22.06 -4.33
C LEU A 131 27.88 22.61 -5.09
N GLU A 132 28.01 22.33 -6.39
CA GLU A 132 29.08 22.85 -7.27
C GLU A 132 29.08 24.38 -7.36
N LYS A 133 27.91 25.01 -7.34
CA LYS A 133 27.77 26.47 -7.51
C LYS A 133 27.70 27.25 -6.19
N GLY A 134 27.13 26.67 -5.13
CA GLY A 134 27.02 27.34 -3.81
C GLY A 134 28.24 27.15 -2.91
N GLY A 135 29.05 26.10 -3.13
CA GLY A 135 30.29 25.87 -2.41
C GLY A 135 30.14 25.78 -0.89
N ALA A 136 31.16 26.21 -0.16
CA ALA A 136 31.25 26.08 1.31
C ALA A 136 30.25 26.95 2.11
N ALA A 137 29.42 27.78 1.45
CA ALA A 137 28.38 28.57 2.10
C ALA A 137 27.10 27.76 2.37
N ILE A 138 26.92 26.60 1.72
CA ILE A 138 25.75 25.74 1.90
C ILE A 138 25.77 25.09 3.29
N GLN A 139 24.74 25.37 4.08
CA GLN A 139 24.47 24.66 5.33
C GLN A 139 23.57 23.45 5.05
N ILE A 140 24.12 22.25 5.25
CA ILE A 140 23.34 21.01 5.16
C ILE A 140 22.64 20.77 6.49
N THR A 141 21.34 21.02 6.50
CA THR A 141 20.48 20.93 7.69
C THR A 141 19.95 19.52 7.91
N GLU A 142 19.34 19.31 9.08
CA GLU A 142 18.63 18.08 9.43
C GLU A 142 17.47 17.78 8.47
N GLU A 143 16.65 18.78 8.11
CA GLU A 143 15.48 18.55 7.25
C GLU A 143 15.90 18.20 5.81
N VAL A 144 16.96 18.79 5.26
CA VAL A 144 17.52 18.40 3.94
C VAL A 144 17.96 16.92 3.94
N LEU A 145 18.66 16.47 4.99
CA LEU A 145 19.05 15.06 5.13
C LEU A 145 17.84 14.14 5.31
N LYS A 146 16.84 14.55 6.09
CA LYS A 146 15.62 13.78 6.35
C LYS A 146 14.79 13.61 5.08
N THR A 147 14.64 14.67 4.29
CA THR A 147 14.01 14.61 2.96
C THR A 147 14.81 13.71 2.02
N ALA A 148 16.13 13.85 1.95
CA ALA A 148 16.99 12.97 1.15
C ALA A 148 16.91 11.49 1.59
N ALA A 149 16.86 11.23 2.90
CA ALA A 149 16.74 9.89 3.45
C ALA A 149 15.37 9.24 3.16
N GLY A 150 14.31 10.06 3.10
CA GLY A 150 12.96 9.64 2.71
C GLY A 150 12.77 9.42 1.21
N ASN A 151 13.62 10.01 0.35
CA ASN A 151 13.54 9.90 -1.11
C ASN A 151 13.81 8.44 -1.55
N GLN A 152 12.79 7.82 -2.15
CA GLN A 152 12.79 6.38 -2.45
C GLN A 152 13.66 6.06 -3.66
N SER A 153 13.84 6.98 -4.61
CA SER A 153 14.47 6.70 -5.90
C SER A 153 15.92 7.20 -5.98
N GLN A 154 16.18 8.44 -5.53
CA GLN A 154 17.48 9.11 -5.62
C GLN A 154 18.15 9.34 -4.26
N GLY A 155 17.48 9.02 -3.15
CA GLY A 155 17.96 9.32 -1.79
C GLY A 155 19.35 8.81 -1.43
N GLU A 156 19.78 7.65 -1.97
CA GLU A 156 21.14 7.14 -1.76
C GLU A 156 22.21 8.09 -2.34
N ALA A 157 22.05 8.49 -3.60
CA ALA A 157 22.98 9.36 -4.30
C ALA A 157 22.98 10.77 -3.68
N ILE A 158 21.79 11.29 -3.33
CA ILE A 158 21.66 12.59 -2.66
C ILE A 158 22.36 12.58 -1.30
N ILE A 159 22.12 11.57 -0.46
CA ILE A 159 22.81 11.43 0.84
C ILE A 159 24.33 11.32 0.65
N GLN A 160 24.80 10.60 -0.38
CA GLN A 160 26.24 10.51 -0.66
C GLN A 160 26.84 11.90 -0.98
N LEU A 161 26.24 12.64 -1.92
CA LEU A 161 26.68 13.99 -2.30
C LEU A 161 26.69 14.96 -1.11
N LEU A 162 25.61 14.98 -0.32
CA LEU A 162 25.49 15.81 0.87
C LEU A 162 26.55 15.46 1.92
N LEU A 163 26.82 14.17 2.17
CA LEU A 163 27.87 13.77 3.11
C LEU A 163 29.27 14.14 2.58
N GLU A 164 29.55 13.95 1.29
CA GLU A 164 30.84 14.30 0.68
C GLU A 164 31.18 15.78 0.84
N GLN A 165 30.23 16.69 0.59
CA GLN A 165 30.44 18.14 0.74
C GLN A 165 30.32 18.64 2.19
N GLY A 166 29.41 18.08 3.00
CA GLY A 166 29.12 18.58 4.35
C GLY A 166 30.19 18.30 5.42
N GLY A 167 31.28 17.60 5.09
CA GLY A 167 32.39 17.36 6.02
C GLY A 167 31.96 16.67 7.33
N THR A 168 32.38 17.24 8.47
CA THR A 168 32.07 16.75 9.83
C THR A 168 30.96 17.53 10.54
N THR A 169 30.39 18.58 9.93
CA THR A 169 29.39 19.46 10.54
C THR A 169 27.95 18.96 10.39
N VAL A 170 27.73 17.94 9.54
CA VAL A 170 26.42 17.31 9.30
C VAL A 170 25.92 16.60 10.57
N ARG A 171 24.90 17.17 11.22
CA ARG A 171 24.23 16.55 12.37
C ARG A 171 23.23 15.49 11.92
N ILE A 172 23.58 14.22 12.13
CA ILE A 172 22.67 13.08 11.91
C ILE A 172 21.80 12.90 13.16
N THR A 173 20.49 13.04 13.01
CA THR A 173 19.51 12.91 14.11
C THR A 173 18.65 11.66 13.97
N GLU A 174 17.86 11.36 15.00
CA GLU A 174 16.88 10.28 15.00
C GLU A 174 15.89 10.38 13.82
N GLU A 175 15.45 11.58 13.44
CA GLU A 175 14.47 11.79 12.36
C GLU A 175 15.03 11.42 10.97
N VAL A 176 16.29 11.75 10.70
CA VAL A 176 17.00 11.30 9.48
C VAL A 176 17.08 9.76 9.44
N ILE A 177 17.31 9.15 10.60
CA ILE A 177 17.42 7.69 10.74
C ILE A 177 16.06 7.00 10.61
N LYS A 178 14.97 7.60 11.13
CA LYS A 178 13.59 7.12 10.90
C LYS A 178 13.22 7.17 9.43
N ALA A 179 13.51 8.28 8.74
CA ALA A 179 13.27 8.43 7.31
C ALA A 179 14.02 7.34 6.50
N ALA A 180 15.30 7.12 6.80
CA ALA A 180 16.08 6.06 6.17
C ALA A 180 15.60 4.64 6.54
N ALA A 181 15.16 4.40 7.79
CA ALA A 181 14.62 3.12 8.22
C ALA A 181 13.28 2.78 7.56
N GLY A 182 12.44 3.79 7.30
CA GLY A 182 11.17 3.65 6.59
C GLY A 182 11.31 3.53 5.07
N ASN A 183 12.46 3.89 4.50
CA ASN A 183 12.69 3.86 3.06
C ASN A 183 12.75 2.42 2.52
N LEU A 184 11.85 2.10 1.59
CA LEU A 184 11.60 0.74 1.09
C LEU A 184 12.53 0.33 -0.05
N ARG A 185 13.30 1.27 -0.62
CA ARG A 185 14.17 1.02 -1.78
C ARG A 185 15.65 1.12 -1.43
N SER A 186 16.07 2.27 -0.90
CA SER A 186 17.47 2.64 -0.68
C SER A 186 17.86 2.76 0.80
N GLY A 187 16.90 2.70 1.72
CA GLY A 187 17.07 2.94 3.16
C GLY A 187 18.24 2.22 3.83
N PHE A 188 18.47 0.95 3.50
CA PHE A 188 19.63 0.20 4.00
C PHE A 188 20.97 0.83 3.61
N ARG A 189 21.12 1.25 2.34
CA ARG A 189 22.37 1.84 1.84
C ARG A 189 22.56 3.26 2.36
N ILE A 190 21.47 4.03 2.47
CA ILE A 190 21.45 5.33 3.15
C ILE A 190 21.98 5.19 4.58
N LEU A 191 21.44 4.24 5.37
CA LEU A 191 21.92 3.99 6.73
C LEU A 191 23.38 3.52 6.79
N GLN A 192 23.85 2.73 5.82
CA GLN A 192 25.28 2.39 5.74
C GLN A 192 26.15 3.63 5.47
N SER A 193 25.75 4.53 4.59
CA SER A 193 26.47 5.77 4.30
C SER A 193 26.51 6.72 5.52
N LEU A 194 25.38 6.89 6.20
CA LEU A 194 25.30 7.64 7.46
C LEU A 194 26.20 7.01 8.54
N SER A 195 26.17 5.69 8.69
CA SER A 195 26.97 4.94 9.69
C SER A 195 28.49 4.98 9.47
N LYS A 196 28.97 5.34 8.26
CA LYS A 196 30.41 5.46 7.97
C LYS A 196 31.03 6.73 8.55
N ARG A 197 30.23 7.76 8.86
CA ARG A 197 30.72 9.06 9.37
C ARG A 197 31.17 9.04 10.84
N GLY A 198 31.06 7.90 11.53
CA GLY A 198 31.53 7.76 12.92
C GLY A 198 30.68 8.49 13.97
N VAL A 199 29.59 9.13 13.56
CA VAL A 199 28.63 9.77 14.46
C VAL A 199 27.91 8.69 15.27
N ALA A 200 27.82 8.88 16.59
CA ALA A 200 27.02 8.02 17.47
C ALA A 200 25.53 8.19 17.12
N ILE A 201 24.99 7.22 16.38
CA ILE A 201 23.57 7.21 16.01
C ILE A 201 22.75 6.90 17.26
N GLN A 202 21.90 7.85 17.69
CA GLN A 202 20.89 7.55 18.71
C GLN A 202 19.79 6.70 18.07
N ILE A 203 19.77 5.41 18.43
CA ILE A 203 18.79 4.45 17.93
C ILE A 203 17.77 4.19 19.03
N THR A 204 16.55 4.65 18.81
CA THR A 204 15.41 4.48 19.72
C THR A 204 14.58 3.25 19.35
N GLU A 205 13.67 2.86 20.26
CA GLU A 205 12.61 1.89 19.99
C GLU A 205 11.85 2.21 18.69
N GLU A 206 11.54 3.49 18.45
CA GLU A 206 10.74 3.94 17.31
C GLU A 206 11.45 3.68 15.97
N VAL A 207 12.77 3.91 15.91
CA VAL A 207 13.59 3.56 14.74
C VAL A 207 13.53 2.05 14.47
N ILE A 208 13.68 1.21 15.50
CA ILE A 208 13.63 -0.25 15.35
C ILE A 208 12.21 -0.70 14.95
N LYS A 209 11.15 -0.10 15.49
CA LYS A 209 9.76 -0.40 15.13
C LYS A 209 9.48 -0.09 13.65
N ILE A 210 9.94 1.06 13.16
CA ILE A 210 9.82 1.44 11.73
C ILE A 210 10.58 0.43 10.85
N ALA A 211 11.81 0.08 11.23
CA ALA A 211 12.60 -0.91 10.49
C ALA A 211 11.98 -2.32 10.54
N ALA A 212 11.33 -2.71 11.64
CA ALA A 212 10.64 -3.99 11.78
C ALA A 212 9.42 -4.07 10.83
N GLY A 213 8.70 -2.97 10.65
CA GLY A 213 7.62 -2.85 9.66
C GLY A 213 8.09 -2.73 8.20
N ASN A 214 9.36 -2.42 7.94
CA ASN A 214 9.89 -2.29 6.57
C ASN A 214 9.94 -3.65 5.87
N GLN A 215 8.94 -3.89 5.00
CA GLN A 215 8.75 -5.15 4.27
C GLN A 215 9.82 -5.44 3.19
N SER A 216 10.75 -4.52 2.96
CA SER A 216 11.79 -4.65 1.92
C SER A 216 13.15 -4.98 2.53
N SER A 217 13.81 -3.98 3.11
CA SER A 217 15.18 -4.08 3.64
C SER A 217 15.26 -4.03 5.16
N GLY A 218 14.11 -4.03 5.86
CA GLY A 218 14.02 -3.88 7.32
C GLY A 218 14.93 -4.81 8.12
N GLU A 219 15.02 -6.08 7.72
CA GLU A 219 15.88 -7.06 8.42
C GLU A 219 17.37 -6.65 8.36
N ARG A 220 17.83 -6.20 7.18
CA ARG A 220 19.21 -5.72 6.99
C ARG A 220 19.45 -4.41 7.73
N ILE A 221 18.44 -3.55 7.80
CA ILE A 221 18.46 -2.29 8.55
C ILE A 221 18.65 -2.60 10.04
N ILE A 222 17.82 -3.46 10.63
CA ILE A 222 17.92 -3.85 12.04
C ILE A 222 19.27 -4.50 12.36
N ARG A 223 19.82 -5.33 11.47
CA ARG A 223 21.19 -5.88 11.65
C ARG A 223 22.24 -4.77 11.79
N VAL A 224 22.25 -3.77 10.90
CA VAL A 224 23.19 -2.63 10.98
C VAL A 224 22.99 -1.80 12.25
N LEU A 225 21.73 -1.55 12.64
CA LEU A 225 21.40 -0.79 13.84
C LEU A 225 21.87 -1.51 15.12
N LEU A 226 21.67 -2.83 15.22
CA LEU A 226 22.13 -3.65 16.35
C LEU A 226 23.65 -3.82 16.38
N GLU A 227 24.31 -3.98 15.24
CA GLU A 227 25.78 -4.05 15.14
C GLU A 227 26.47 -2.78 15.64
N LYS A 228 25.81 -1.61 15.51
CA LYS A 228 26.37 -0.31 15.90
C LYS A 228 26.09 0.10 17.34
N ASN A 229 24.95 -0.32 17.92
CA ASN A 229 24.57 0.06 19.28
C ASN A 229 24.88 -1.02 20.35
N GLY A 230 25.33 -2.21 19.92
CA GLY A 230 25.57 -3.32 20.84
C GLY A 230 24.28 -3.81 21.49
N ALA A 231 24.32 -4.03 22.81
CA ALA A 231 23.23 -4.70 23.53
C ALA A 231 22.07 -3.78 23.95
N ALA A 232 22.26 -2.45 23.99
CA ALA A 232 21.30 -1.44 24.51
C ALA A 232 19.95 -1.28 23.73
N ILE A 233 19.68 -2.22 22.83
CA ILE A 233 18.45 -2.54 22.10
C ILE A 233 17.23 -2.89 22.97
N HIS A 234 16.56 -1.94 23.65
CA HIS A 234 15.30 -2.28 24.33
C HIS A 234 14.18 -2.64 23.34
N ILE A 235 14.04 -3.95 23.08
CA ILE A 235 13.00 -4.51 22.21
C ILE A 235 11.68 -4.62 22.99
N THR A 236 10.73 -3.75 22.64
CA THR A 236 9.40 -3.71 23.24
C THR A 236 8.38 -4.57 22.50
N GLU A 237 7.19 -4.65 23.06
CA GLU A 237 6.01 -5.26 22.43
C GLU A 237 5.69 -4.60 21.10
N ARG A 238 5.80 -3.27 21.00
CA ARG A 238 5.47 -2.50 19.79
C ARG A 238 6.38 -2.88 18.63
N VAL A 239 7.66 -3.09 18.94
CA VAL A 239 8.67 -3.58 17.98
C VAL A 239 8.36 -5.01 17.54
N LEU A 240 8.06 -5.92 18.47
CA LEU A 240 7.77 -7.32 18.13
C LEU A 240 6.44 -7.47 17.38
N LYS A 241 5.42 -6.66 17.71
CA LYS A 241 4.15 -6.58 16.97
C LYS A 241 4.38 -6.14 15.52
N ALA A 242 5.18 -5.09 15.30
CA ALA A 242 5.53 -4.62 13.96
C ALA A 242 6.33 -5.67 13.15
N ALA A 243 7.15 -6.47 13.82
CA ALA A 243 7.82 -7.63 13.20
C ALA A 243 6.84 -8.76 12.86
N ALA A 244 5.93 -9.10 13.77
CA ALA A 244 4.93 -10.15 13.57
C ALA A 244 3.94 -9.83 12.43
N ASP A 245 3.56 -8.56 12.29
CA ASP A 245 2.69 -8.07 11.20
C ASP A 245 3.42 -7.93 9.83
N ASN A 246 4.75 -8.01 9.81
CA ASN A 246 5.51 -7.87 8.56
C ASN A 246 5.25 -9.06 7.61
N GLN A 247 4.37 -8.84 6.65
CA GLN A 247 3.91 -9.86 5.70
C GLN A 247 5.07 -10.52 4.91
N ARG A 248 6.17 -9.82 4.62
CA ARG A 248 7.23 -10.34 3.73
C ARG A 248 8.39 -11.00 4.46
N ARG A 249 8.73 -10.53 5.65
CA ARG A 249 9.92 -10.93 6.43
C ARG A 249 9.63 -11.20 7.91
N GLY A 250 8.35 -11.32 8.29
CA GLY A 250 7.95 -11.33 9.70
C GLY A 250 8.58 -12.43 10.53
N TYR A 251 8.74 -13.64 9.97
CA TYR A 251 9.48 -14.71 10.65
C TYR A 251 10.94 -14.33 10.93
N GLN A 252 11.71 -13.95 9.90
CA GLN A 252 13.13 -13.58 10.07
C GLN A 252 13.30 -12.38 10.99
N MET A 253 12.37 -11.43 10.93
CA MET A 253 12.38 -10.24 11.77
C MET A 253 12.11 -10.58 13.24
N THR A 254 11.05 -11.35 13.49
CA THR A 254 10.66 -11.81 14.83
C THR A 254 11.78 -12.62 15.46
N GLU A 255 12.35 -13.58 14.73
CA GLU A 255 13.48 -14.39 15.17
C GLU A 255 14.72 -13.54 15.52
N LEU A 256 15.12 -12.62 14.63
CA LEU A 256 16.28 -11.75 14.83
C LEU A 256 16.15 -10.88 16.09
N LEU A 257 14.99 -10.24 16.27
CA LEU A 257 14.70 -9.39 17.42
C LEU A 257 14.66 -10.21 18.72
N PHE A 258 14.10 -11.42 18.66
CA PHE A 258 14.02 -12.33 19.81
C PHE A 258 15.39 -12.87 20.25
N GLN A 259 16.30 -13.12 19.31
CA GLN A 259 17.69 -13.51 19.60
C GLN A 259 18.53 -12.38 20.23
N LYS A 260 18.12 -11.13 20.07
CA LYS A 260 18.92 -9.93 20.41
C LYS A 260 18.40 -9.12 21.59
N ARG A 261 17.35 -9.60 22.26
CA ARG A 261 16.82 -9.02 23.51
C ARG A 261 17.76 -9.27 24.70
N GLU A 262 17.89 -8.29 25.59
CA GLU A 262 18.65 -8.42 26.85
C GLU A 262 17.84 -9.08 27.99
N ALA A 263 16.51 -9.01 27.94
CA ALA A 263 15.62 -9.40 29.05
C ALA A 263 14.54 -10.42 28.64
N ALA A 264 13.91 -11.03 29.65
CA ALA A 264 12.73 -11.87 29.47
C ALA A 264 11.55 -11.01 28.98
N PHE A 265 11.23 -11.15 27.70
CA PHE A 265 10.12 -10.44 27.06
C PHE A 265 8.80 -11.23 27.19
N HIS A 266 7.72 -10.56 27.56
CA HIS A 266 6.37 -11.15 27.64
C HIS A 266 5.64 -11.02 26.29
N ILE A 267 5.29 -12.16 25.69
CA ILE A 267 4.51 -12.20 24.44
C ILE A 267 3.04 -11.92 24.78
N THR A 268 2.56 -10.75 24.38
CA THR A 268 1.18 -10.29 24.61
C THR A 268 0.22 -10.79 23.53
N GLU A 269 -1.07 -10.72 23.84
CA GLU A 269 -2.16 -10.99 22.89
C GLU A 269 -2.00 -10.22 21.56
N GLU A 270 -1.62 -8.94 21.62
CA GLU A 270 -1.49 -8.08 20.43
C GLU A 270 -0.37 -8.52 19.47
N VAL A 271 0.70 -9.14 19.97
CA VAL A 271 1.76 -9.74 19.14
C VAL A 271 1.25 -11.04 18.51
N VAL A 272 0.52 -11.85 19.27
CA VAL A 272 -0.08 -13.12 18.79
C VAL A 272 -1.16 -12.84 17.74
N LYS A 273 -1.97 -11.79 17.94
CA LYS A 273 -3.00 -11.33 17.01
C LYS A 273 -2.38 -10.79 15.71
N ALA A 274 -1.29 -10.04 15.78
CA ALA A 274 -0.52 -9.63 14.60
C ALA A 274 0.04 -10.83 13.82
N ALA A 275 0.57 -11.85 14.51
CA ALA A 275 0.99 -13.10 13.87
C ALA A 275 -0.20 -13.83 13.23
N ALA A 276 -1.34 -13.92 13.92
CA ALA A 276 -2.56 -14.55 13.42
C ALA A 276 -3.14 -13.84 12.17
N GLY A 277 -2.99 -12.52 12.07
CA GLY A 277 -3.39 -11.72 10.90
C GLY A 277 -2.39 -11.70 9.74
N ASN A 278 -1.19 -12.28 9.90
CA ASN A 278 -0.17 -12.26 8.86
C ASN A 278 -0.44 -13.36 7.80
N GLU A 279 -1.01 -12.96 6.66
CA GLU A 279 -1.47 -13.86 5.59
C GLU A 279 -0.33 -14.53 4.80
N ARG A 280 0.94 -14.16 5.02
CA ARG A 280 2.06 -14.68 4.22
C ARG A 280 3.10 -15.46 5.01
N SER A 281 3.26 -15.16 6.30
CA SER A 281 4.21 -15.84 7.19
C SER A 281 3.71 -16.02 8.64
N GLY A 282 2.43 -15.69 8.91
CA GLY A 282 1.85 -15.75 10.25
C GLY A 282 1.86 -17.12 10.89
N ASP A 283 1.75 -18.18 10.08
CA ASP A 283 1.96 -19.57 10.50
C ASP A 283 3.32 -19.77 11.17
N LYS A 284 4.40 -19.34 10.51
CA LYS A 284 5.78 -19.47 11.01
C LYS A 284 6.08 -18.53 12.17
N VAL A 285 5.56 -17.30 12.11
CA VAL A 285 5.69 -16.32 13.22
C VAL A 285 5.01 -16.86 14.47
N LEU A 286 3.76 -17.32 14.35
CA LEU A 286 3.00 -17.84 15.48
C LEU A 286 3.63 -19.11 16.05
N GLN A 287 4.07 -20.04 15.20
CA GLN A 287 4.80 -21.24 15.66
C GLN A 287 6.01 -20.84 16.52
N PHE A 288 6.85 -19.92 16.04
CA PHE A 288 8.01 -19.44 16.79
C PHE A 288 7.60 -18.77 18.12
N LEU A 289 6.55 -17.96 18.13
CA LEU A 289 6.06 -17.32 19.37
C LEU A 289 5.57 -18.37 20.38
N LEU A 290 4.80 -19.37 19.95
CA LEU A 290 4.33 -20.47 20.80
C LEU A 290 5.47 -21.32 21.35
N GLU A 291 6.47 -21.65 20.53
CA GLU A 291 7.68 -22.37 20.96
C GLU A 291 8.50 -21.62 22.02
N LYS A 292 8.42 -20.29 22.07
CA LYS A 292 9.21 -19.46 23.00
C LYS A 292 8.42 -18.90 24.19
N GLY A 293 7.11 -18.74 24.06
CA GLY A 293 6.22 -18.30 25.16
C GLY A 293 5.58 -19.47 25.91
N GLY A 294 5.39 -20.62 25.25
CA GLY A 294 4.72 -21.79 25.82
C GLY A 294 3.35 -21.44 26.42
N ALA A 295 3.03 -22.05 27.55
CA ALA A 295 1.77 -21.86 28.27
C ALA A 295 1.56 -20.44 28.87
N ALA A 296 2.52 -19.52 28.75
CA ALA A 296 2.32 -18.12 29.14
C ALA A 296 1.52 -17.31 28.11
N ILE A 297 1.39 -17.82 26.88
CA ILE A 297 0.58 -17.19 25.82
C ILE A 297 -0.88 -17.60 26.01
N GLN A 298 -1.74 -16.63 26.31
CA GLN A 298 -3.19 -16.86 26.37
C GLN A 298 -3.81 -16.77 24.98
N ILE A 299 -4.58 -17.79 24.59
CA ILE A 299 -5.32 -17.82 23.33
C ILE A 299 -6.73 -17.27 23.57
N THR A 300 -6.96 -16.04 23.13
CA THR A 300 -8.24 -15.33 23.27
C THR A 300 -9.16 -15.55 22.08
N GLU A 301 -10.44 -15.20 22.24
CA GLU A 301 -11.42 -15.14 21.15
C GLU A 301 -10.93 -14.26 20.00
N GLU A 302 -10.36 -13.09 20.29
CA GLU A 302 -9.91 -12.14 19.27
C GLU A 302 -8.72 -12.66 18.44
N VAL A 303 -7.80 -13.42 19.06
CA VAL A 303 -6.73 -14.14 18.33
C VAL A 303 -7.34 -15.19 17.39
N LEU A 304 -8.30 -15.99 17.87
CA LEU A 304 -8.96 -17.03 17.07
C LEU A 304 -9.79 -16.45 15.93
N LYS A 305 -10.52 -15.36 16.19
CA LYS A 305 -11.33 -14.63 15.20
C LYS A 305 -10.44 -14.04 14.10
N THR A 306 -9.30 -13.48 14.48
CA THR A 306 -8.28 -12.96 13.54
C THR A 306 -7.70 -14.11 12.69
N ALA A 307 -7.33 -15.22 13.32
CA ALA A 307 -6.82 -16.41 12.63
C ALA A 307 -7.87 -17.01 11.66
N ALA A 308 -9.14 -17.08 12.07
CA ALA A 308 -10.24 -17.58 11.27
C ALA A 308 -10.52 -16.70 10.04
N GLY A 309 -10.37 -15.38 10.17
CA GLY A 309 -10.50 -14.41 9.08
C GLY A 309 -9.29 -14.32 8.13
N ASN A 310 -8.14 -14.90 8.47
CA ASN A 310 -6.93 -14.86 7.64
C ASN A 310 -7.11 -15.70 6.36
N GLN A 311 -7.05 -15.04 5.20
CA GLN A 311 -7.45 -15.63 3.92
C GLN A 311 -6.47 -16.67 3.37
N SER A 312 -5.22 -16.73 3.85
CA SER A 312 -4.21 -17.63 3.27
C SER A 312 -3.60 -18.61 4.27
N LYS A 313 -3.42 -18.19 5.52
CA LYS A 313 -2.77 -18.99 6.58
C LYS A 313 -3.70 -19.41 7.71
N GLY A 314 -4.98 -19.00 7.66
CA GLY A 314 -5.93 -19.24 8.74
C GLY A 314 -6.04 -20.69 9.20
N GLU A 315 -6.05 -21.67 8.28
CA GLU A 315 -6.09 -23.11 8.63
C GLU A 315 -4.89 -23.53 9.49
N ALA A 316 -3.66 -23.25 9.04
CA ALA A 316 -2.43 -23.61 9.74
C ALA A 316 -2.28 -22.85 11.07
N ILE A 317 -2.70 -21.58 11.10
CA ILE A 317 -2.68 -20.75 12.31
C ILE A 317 -3.68 -21.30 13.34
N ILE A 318 -4.92 -21.61 12.95
CA ILE A 318 -5.91 -22.25 13.83
C ILE A 318 -5.42 -23.61 14.33
N GLN A 319 -4.73 -24.40 13.49
CA GLN A 319 -4.15 -25.67 13.92
C GLN A 319 -3.17 -25.48 15.09
N LEU A 320 -2.19 -24.58 14.93
CA LEU A 320 -1.20 -24.27 15.97
C LEU A 320 -1.86 -23.79 17.27
N LEU A 321 -2.92 -22.96 17.18
CA LEU A 321 -3.67 -22.46 18.33
C LEU A 321 -4.44 -23.55 19.08
N LEU A 322 -4.98 -24.55 18.37
CA LEU A 322 -5.76 -25.65 18.95
C LEU A 322 -4.90 -26.79 19.52
N GLU A 323 -3.64 -26.90 19.09
CA GLU A 323 -2.67 -27.89 19.53
C GLU A 323 -1.88 -27.45 20.78
N GLN A 324 -2.02 -26.20 21.22
CA GLN A 324 -1.37 -25.67 22.43
C GLN A 324 -1.96 -26.31 23.70
N GLU A 325 -1.17 -27.15 24.38
CA GLU A 325 -1.57 -27.83 25.62
C GLU A 325 -1.95 -26.87 26.75
N GLY A 326 -3.11 -27.10 27.37
CA GLY A 326 -3.62 -26.30 28.50
C GLY A 326 -4.46 -25.09 28.10
N ALA A 327 -4.48 -24.70 26.81
CA ALA A 327 -5.33 -23.61 26.36
C ALA A 327 -6.83 -23.98 26.44
N ALA A 328 -7.56 -23.30 27.33
CA ALA A 328 -9.01 -23.37 27.43
C ALA A 328 -9.69 -22.57 26.29
N VAL A 329 -9.42 -23.00 25.05
CA VAL A 329 -9.88 -22.34 23.82
C VAL A 329 -11.41 -22.45 23.71
N GLN A 330 -12.10 -21.33 23.95
CA GLN A 330 -13.53 -21.19 23.67
C GLN A 330 -13.73 -20.78 22.20
N ILE A 331 -14.47 -21.59 21.43
CA ILE A 331 -14.86 -21.26 20.06
C ILE A 331 -16.25 -20.63 20.12
N THR A 332 -16.31 -19.33 19.84
CA THR A 332 -17.56 -18.55 19.85
C THR A 332 -18.20 -18.50 18.46
N GLU A 333 -19.43 -18.00 18.42
CA GLU A 333 -20.13 -17.67 17.18
C GLU A 333 -19.33 -16.69 16.30
N GLU A 334 -18.63 -15.72 16.88
CA GLU A 334 -17.86 -14.72 16.13
C GLU A 334 -16.63 -15.32 15.44
N VAL A 335 -15.96 -16.30 16.06
CA VAL A 335 -14.88 -17.09 15.42
C VAL A 335 -15.43 -17.88 14.23
N LEU A 336 -16.60 -18.51 14.41
CA LEU A 336 -17.26 -19.25 13.32
C LEU A 336 -17.73 -18.33 12.19
N LYS A 337 -18.27 -17.14 12.49
CA LYS A 337 -18.66 -16.15 11.47
C LYS A 337 -17.46 -15.65 10.68
N ALA A 338 -16.32 -15.41 11.34
CA ALA A 338 -15.07 -15.06 10.65
C ALA A 338 -14.59 -16.18 9.70
N ALA A 339 -14.65 -17.45 10.13
CA ALA A 339 -14.32 -18.60 9.29
C ALA A 339 -15.34 -18.82 8.16
N ALA A 340 -16.64 -18.65 8.43
CA ALA A 340 -17.72 -18.78 7.45
C ALA A 340 -17.64 -17.69 6.37
N GLY A 341 -17.21 -16.48 6.75
CA GLY A 341 -16.97 -15.35 5.85
C GLY A 341 -15.60 -15.35 5.17
N ASN A 342 -14.74 -16.35 5.40
CA ASN A 342 -13.43 -16.47 4.76
C ASN A 342 -13.57 -17.10 3.37
N TRP A 343 -13.15 -16.36 2.33
CA TRP A 343 -13.41 -16.73 0.94
C TRP A 343 -12.51 -17.86 0.46
N TRP A 344 -11.32 -18.02 1.04
CA TRP A 344 -10.26 -18.85 0.46
C TRP A 344 -9.99 -20.13 1.25
N VAL A 345 -9.88 -20.05 2.59
CA VAL A 345 -9.57 -21.21 3.47
C VAL A 345 -10.67 -21.50 4.51
N GLY A 346 -11.76 -20.72 4.52
CA GLY A 346 -12.84 -20.81 5.51
C GLY A 346 -13.44 -22.21 5.71
N ALA A 347 -13.63 -22.96 4.63
CA ALA A 347 -14.14 -24.34 4.69
C ALA A 347 -13.21 -25.28 5.50
N ALA A 348 -11.89 -25.12 5.38
CA ALA A 348 -10.93 -25.93 6.12
C ALA A 348 -10.84 -25.49 7.59
N VAL A 349 -10.92 -24.18 7.86
CA VAL A 349 -10.99 -23.64 9.22
C VAL A 349 -12.25 -24.14 9.96
N ILE A 350 -13.44 -24.01 9.39
CA ILE A 350 -14.70 -24.51 9.97
C ILE A 350 -14.59 -26.00 10.28
N ARG A 351 -14.05 -26.79 9.35
CA ARG A 351 -13.84 -28.23 9.53
C ARG A 351 -12.94 -28.51 10.73
N LEU A 352 -11.78 -27.86 10.81
CA LEU A 352 -10.80 -28.09 11.87
C LEU A 352 -11.34 -27.70 13.27
N LEU A 353 -12.05 -26.57 13.37
CA LEU A 353 -12.70 -26.11 14.60
C LEU A 353 -13.70 -27.15 15.12
N LEU A 354 -14.55 -27.69 14.23
CA LEU A 354 -15.58 -28.67 14.59
C LEU A 354 -15.01 -30.07 14.84
N GLU A 355 -13.97 -30.50 14.14
CA GLU A 355 -13.31 -31.79 14.43
C GLU A 355 -12.61 -31.79 15.80
N LYS A 356 -11.99 -30.68 16.20
CA LYS A 356 -11.20 -30.59 17.44
C LYS A 356 -12.01 -30.19 18.69
N ARG A 357 -13.16 -29.51 18.52
CA ARG A 357 -13.98 -28.96 19.64
C ARG A 357 -15.51 -29.07 19.46
N GLY A 358 -15.99 -29.71 18.39
CA GLY A 358 -17.41 -29.66 17.95
C GLY A 358 -18.47 -30.08 18.97
N ALA A 359 -18.15 -30.93 19.94
CA ALA A 359 -19.09 -31.32 21.00
C ALA A 359 -19.53 -30.17 21.93
N ALA A 360 -18.80 -29.05 21.93
CA ALA A 360 -19.09 -27.85 22.73
C ALA A 360 -19.57 -26.65 21.88
N ILE A 361 -19.69 -26.80 20.55
CA ILE A 361 -19.94 -25.70 19.62
C ILE A 361 -21.40 -25.71 19.18
N GLN A 362 -22.10 -24.59 19.41
CA GLN A 362 -23.44 -24.37 18.86
C GLN A 362 -23.32 -23.65 17.50
N ILE A 363 -23.86 -24.27 16.44
CA ILE A 363 -24.01 -23.62 15.13
C ILE A 363 -25.27 -22.75 15.17
N THR A 364 -25.09 -21.43 15.10
CA THR A 364 -26.20 -20.47 15.07
C THR A 364 -26.71 -20.25 13.64
N GLU A 365 -27.91 -19.69 13.52
CA GLU A 365 -28.47 -19.21 12.26
C GLU A 365 -27.49 -18.27 11.53
N GLU A 366 -26.80 -17.40 12.27
CA GLU A 366 -25.99 -16.33 11.68
C GLU A 366 -24.66 -16.83 11.09
N VAL A 367 -24.07 -17.89 11.66
CA VAL A 367 -22.95 -18.61 11.02
C VAL A 367 -23.38 -19.17 9.67
N VAL A 368 -24.58 -19.77 9.61
CA VAL A 368 -25.13 -20.38 8.39
C VAL A 368 -25.52 -19.30 7.37
N LYS A 369 -26.07 -18.15 7.80
CA LYS A 369 -26.38 -17.02 6.91
C LYS A 369 -25.12 -16.43 6.27
N VAL A 370 -24.06 -16.25 7.06
CA VAL A 370 -22.76 -15.80 6.54
C VAL A 370 -22.16 -16.81 5.56
N ALA A 371 -22.23 -18.11 5.87
CA ALA A 371 -21.78 -19.16 4.95
C ALA A 371 -22.61 -19.20 3.66
N ALA A 372 -23.93 -18.99 3.72
CA ALA A 372 -24.81 -18.96 2.56
C ALA A 372 -24.52 -17.78 1.62
N GLY A 373 -24.08 -16.63 2.18
CA GLY A 373 -23.61 -15.48 1.42
C GLY A 373 -22.17 -15.57 0.89
N ASN A 374 -21.38 -16.59 1.29
CA ASN A 374 -20.00 -16.75 0.84
C ASN A 374 -19.96 -17.32 -0.57
N GLY A 375 -19.54 -16.51 -1.55
CA GLY A 375 -19.54 -16.89 -2.97
C GLY A 375 -18.54 -17.96 -3.40
N TRP A 376 -17.50 -18.24 -2.59
CA TRP A 376 -16.37 -19.07 -3.03
C TRP A 376 -16.22 -20.38 -2.24
N ASN A 377 -16.38 -20.33 -0.92
CA ASN A 377 -16.34 -21.51 -0.05
C ASN A 377 -17.70 -21.84 0.60
N GLY A 378 -18.73 -21.02 0.39
CA GLY A 378 -20.04 -21.16 1.05
C GLY A 378 -20.67 -22.54 0.90
N GLU A 379 -20.65 -23.11 -0.31
CA GLU A 379 -21.16 -24.47 -0.56
C GLU A 379 -20.46 -25.53 0.31
N ARG A 380 -19.12 -25.48 0.39
CA ARG A 380 -18.32 -26.43 1.17
C ARG A 380 -18.55 -26.27 2.67
N ILE A 381 -18.70 -25.03 3.14
CA ILE A 381 -19.01 -24.71 4.53
C ILE A 381 -20.42 -25.23 4.87
N ILE A 382 -21.44 -24.84 4.10
CA ILE A 382 -22.84 -25.25 4.30
C ILE A 382 -22.97 -26.78 4.29
N ARG A 383 -22.36 -27.48 3.33
CA ARG A 383 -22.34 -28.94 3.28
C ARG A 383 -21.77 -29.55 4.56
N TYR A 384 -20.62 -29.07 5.02
CA TYR A 384 -19.97 -29.60 6.23
C TYR A 384 -20.78 -29.31 7.50
N LEU A 385 -21.37 -28.12 7.62
CA LEU A 385 -22.29 -27.78 8.71
C LEU A 385 -23.49 -28.74 8.72
N LEU A 386 -24.14 -28.96 7.57
CA LEU A 386 -25.29 -29.89 7.44
C LEU A 386 -24.94 -31.35 7.75
N GLU A 387 -23.70 -31.79 7.49
CA GLU A 387 -23.22 -33.13 7.82
C GLU A 387 -22.87 -33.32 9.30
N LYS A 388 -22.36 -32.28 9.97
CA LYS A 388 -21.84 -32.36 11.36
C LYS A 388 -22.70 -31.70 12.42
N GLY A 389 -23.72 -30.93 12.03
CA GLY A 389 -24.52 -30.09 12.93
C GLY A 389 -25.23 -30.82 14.08
N GLY A 390 -25.43 -32.14 13.99
CA GLY A 390 -25.90 -33.02 15.07
C GLY A 390 -27.36 -32.86 15.48
N GLY A 391 -27.89 -31.64 15.44
CA GLY A 391 -29.31 -31.29 15.51
C GLY A 391 -29.79 -30.61 14.22
N ALA A 392 -31.06 -30.23 14.20
CA ALA A 392 -31.64 -29.49 13.08
C ALA A 392 -31.03 -28.08 13.00
N ILE A 393 -30.08 -27.87 12.09
CA ILE A 393 -29.67 -26.53 11.68
C ILE A 393 -30.92 -25.80 11.19
N PRO A 394 -31.26 -24.62 11.76
CA PRO A 394 -32.43 -23.88 11.33
C PRO A 394 -32.19 -23.36 9.92
N VAL A 395 -32.91 -23.89 8.93
CA VAL A 395 -32.94 -23.31 7.58
C VAL A 395 -34.06 -22.28 7.57
N THR A 396 -33.70 -21.00 7.72
CA THR A 396 -34.64 -19.87 7.84
C THR A 396 -34.78 -19.12 6.51
N GLU A 397 -35.80 -18.26 6.43
CA GLU A 397 -35.99 -17.36 5.29
C GLU A 397 -34.75 -16.49 5.02
N GLU A 398 -34.10 -15.94 6.05
CA GLU A 398 -32.94 -15.06 5.89
C GLU A 398 -31.69 -15.81 5.38
N ILE A 399 -31.51 -17.08 5.75
CA ILE A 399 -30.45 -17.94 5.16
C ILE A 399 -30.75 -18.21 3.67
N ILE A 400 -31.99 -18.54 3.33
CA ILE A 400 -32.41 -18.82 1.95
C ILE A 400 -32.29 -17.56 1.06
N LYS A 401 -32.62 -16.39 1.62
CA LYS A 401 -32.46 -15.08 0.99
C LYS A 401 -30.98 -14.70 0.80
N ALA A 402 -30.12 -15.02 1.77
CA ALA A 402 -28.67 -14.86 1.62
C ALA A 402 -28.08 -15.76 0.52
N ALA A 403 -28.54 -17.01 0.43
CA ALA A 403 -28.19 -17.91 -0.68
C ALA A 403 -28.70 -17.38 -2.02
N ALA A 404 -29.94 -16.89 -2.08
CA ALA A 404 -30.54 -16.36 -3.31
C ALA A 404 -29.81 -15.13 -3.85
N GLY A 405 -29.33 -14.25 -2.97
CA GLY A 405 -28.50 -13.09 -3.32
C GLY A 405 -27.01 -13.39 -3.59
N ASN A 406 -26.55 -14.63 -3.40
CA ASN A 406 -25.15 -14.99 -3.58
C ASN A 406 -24.80 -15.19 -5.07
N GLY A 407 -24.06 -14.23 -5.64
CA GLY A 407 -23.74 -14.21 -7.06
C GLY A 407 -22.95 -15.40 -7.61
N TRP A 408 -22.11 -16.06 -6.81
CA TRP A 408 -21.12 -17.02 -7.31
C TRP A 408 -21.37 -18.48 -6.90
N GLY A 409 -22.04 -18.69 -5.75
CA GLY A 409 -22.38 -20.03 -5.25
C GLY A 409 -23.87 -20.22 -4.92
N GLY A 410 -24.70 -19.19 -5.13
CA GLY A 410 -26.08 -19.15 -4.62
C GLY A 410 -26.98 -20.30 -5.09
N GLU A 411 -26.91 -20.69 -6.37
CA GLU A 411 -27.72 -21.79 -6.91
C GLU A 411 -27.47 -23.11 -6.16
N VAL A 412 -26.20 -23.50 -5.98
CA VAL A 412 -25.84 -24.79 -5.37
C VAL A 412 -26.10 -24.78 -3.87
N ILE A 413 -25.78 -23.68 -3.20
CA ILE A 413 -26.10 -23.47 -1.77
C ILE A 413 -27.61 -23.56 -1.55
N LEU A 414 -28.41 -22.88 -2.39
CA LEU A 414 -29.86 -22.89 -2.29
C LEU A 414 -30.44 -24.30 -2.50
N LYS A 415 -29.96 -25.06 -3.50
CA LYS A 415 -30.36 -26.48 -3.70
C LYS A 415 -30.13 -27.31 -2.44
N LEU A 416 -28.92 -27.27 -1.87
CA LEU A 416 -28.56 -28.00 -0.65
C LEU A 416 -29.44 -27.62 0.56
N LEU A 417 -29.76 -26.34 0.71
CA LEU A 417 -30.62 -25.86 1.80
C LEU A 417 -32.09 -26.27 1.61
N LEU A 418 -32.62 -26.24 0.40
CA LEU A 418 -34.00 -26.65 0.10
C LEU A 418 -34.20 -28.17 0.23
N GLU A 419 -33.20 -28.98 -0.13
CA GLU A 419 -33.20 -30.43 0.08
C GLU A 419 -33.26 -30.80 1.57
N LYS A 420 -32.64 -30.00 2.45
CA LYS A 420 -32.61 -30.23 3.91
C LYS A 420 -33.73 -29.51 4.67
N GLY A 421 -34.27 -28.40 4.15
CA GLY A 421 -35.25 -27.53 4.83
C GLY A 421 -36.65 -28.12 5.02
N GLY A 422 -36.92 -29.32 4.50
CA GLY A 422 -38.21 -29.99 4.63
C GLY A 422 -39.35 -29.30 3.87
N ALA A 423 -40.58 -29.79 4.06
CA ALA A 423 -41.78 -29.27 3.37
C ALA A 423 -42.37 -28.02 4.03
N GLY A 424 -41.86 -27.58 5.18
CA GLY A 424 -42.37 -26.39 5.90
C GLY A 424 -41.80 -25.06 5.43
N LEU A 425 -40.73 -25.08 4.63
CA LEU A 425 -40.04 -23.87 4.18
C LEU A 425 -40.76 -23.24 2.99
N ARG A 426 -41.39 -22.08 3.23
CA ARG A 426 -42.10 -21.30 2.20
C ARG A 426 -41.14 -20.36 1.50
N ILE A 427 -41.23 -20.29 0.17
CA ILE A 427 -40.58 -19.23 -0.60
C ILE A 427 -41.40 -17.95 -0.42
N THR A 428 -40.73 -16.83 -0.14
CA THR A 428 -41.37 -15.54 0.11
C THR A 428 -41.02 -14.53 -0.98
N GLU A 429 -41.79 -13.44 -1.05
CA GLU A 429 -41.45 -12.28 -1.89
C GLU A 429 -40.04 -11.73 -1.59
N GLY A 430 -39.58 -11.83 -0.34
CA GLY A 430 -38.23 -11.42 0.06
C GLY A 430 -37.13 -12.26 -0.58
N VAL A 431 -37.33 -13.59 -0.66
CA VAL A 431 -36.42 -14.52 -1.34
C VAL A 431 -36.44 -14.28 -2.85
N ILE A 432 -37.62 -14.14 -3.46
CA ILE A 432 -37.76 -13.86 -4.90
C ILE A 432 -37.10 -12.53 -5.28
N LYS A 433 -37.25 -11.48 -4.47
CA LYS A 433 -36.57 -10.19 -4.66
C LYS A 433 -35.04 -10.31 -4.57
N ALA A 434 -34.52 -11.10 -3.63
CA ALA A 434 -33.08 -11.34 -3.52
C ALA A 434 -32.53 -12.09 -4.75
N ALA A 435 -33.27 -13.10 -5.24
CA ALA A 435 -32.91 -13.84 -6.45
C ALA A 435 -32.98 -12.95 -7.71
N ALA A 436 -34.02 -12.13 -7.85
CA ALA A 436 -34.18 -11.21 -8.99
C ALA A 436 -33.15 -10.07 -9.01
N GLY A 437 -32.64 -9.67 -7.84
CA GLY A 437 -31.55 -8.70 -7.71
C GLY A 437 -30.14 -9.29 -7.86
N ASN A 438 -30.00 -10.61 -8.00
CA ASN A 438 -28.71 -11.28 -8.18
C ASN A 438 -28.27 -11.20 -9.66
N GLU A 439 -27.46 -10.20 -9.98
CA GLU A 439 -26.97 -9.91 -11.34
C GLU A 439 -26.13 -11.03 -11.99
N GLN A 440 -25.60 -11.97 -11.20
CA GLN A 440 -24.64 -12.98 -11.69
C GLN A 440 -25.28 -14.37 -11.88
N SER A 441 -26.13 -14.81 -10.94
CA SER A 441 -26.75 -16.15 -10.96
C SER A 441 -28.26 -16.13 -10.71
N GLY A 442 -28.91 -14.96 -10.71
CA GLY A 442 -30.33 -14.80 -10.39
C GLY A 442 -31.28 -15.65 -11.23
N GLU A 443 -31.02 -15.84 -12.54
CA GLU A 443 -31.85 -16.71 -13.39
C GLU A 443 -31.84 -18.18 -12.90
N ALA A 444 -30.64 -18.71 -12.59
CA ALA A 444 -30.48 -20.07 -12.11
C ALA A 444 -31.10 -20.24 -10.71
N VAL A 445 -30.90 -19.25 -9.83
CA VAL A 445 -31.52 -19.22 -8.50
C VAL A 445 -33.05 -19.20 -8.60
N ILE A 446 -33.65 -18.36 -9.45
CA ILE A 446 -35.11 -18.32 -9.67
C ILE A 446 -35.62 -19.67 -10.18
N ARG A 447 -34.89 -20.31 -11.10
CA ARG A 447 -35.28 -21.63 -11.62
C ARG A 447 -35.39 -22.67 -10.51
N VAL A 448 -34.43 -22.72 -9.59
CA VAL A 448 -34.44 -23.60 -8.41
C VAL A 448 -35.64 -23.34 -7.49
N LEU A 449 -36.00 -22.06 -7.29
CA LEU A 449 -37.17 -21.69 -6.47
C LEU A 449 -38.48 -22.16 -7.13
N LEU A 450 -38.62 -22.00 -8.45
CA LEU A 450 -39.80 -22.43 -9.20
C LEU A 450 -39.91 -23.97 -9.27
N GLU A 451 -38.80 -24.69 -9.45
CA GLU A 451 -38.75 -26.15 -9.40
C GLU A 451 -39.21 -26.69 -8.03
N ARG A 452 -38.93 -25.96 -6.94
CA ARG A 452 -39.37 -26.32 -5.59
C ARG A 452 -40.87 -26.10 -5.38
N GLU A 453 -41.43 -24.97 -5.83
CA GLU A 453 -42.88 -24.72 -5.72
C GLU A 453 -43.72 -25.62 -6.62
N GLY A 454 -43.23 -25.99 -7.81
CA GLY A 454 -43.91 -26.93 -8.71
C GLY A 454 -43.92 -28.39 -8.23
N ALA A 455 -43.20 -28.71 -7.17
CA ALA A 455 -43.04 -30.06 -6.61
C ALA A 455 -43.61 -30.21 -5.18
N ALA A 456 -44.32 -29.19 -4.67
CA ALA A 456 -44.94 -29.16 -3.34
C ALA A 456 -46.48 -29.17 -3.43
#